data_AF-A0A9D1U4R3-F1
#
_entry.id   AF-A0A9D1U4R3-F1
#
_cell.length_a   1.000
_cell.length_b   1.000
_cell.length_c   1.000
_cell.angle_alpha   90.00
_cell.angle_beta   90.00
_cell.angle_gamma   90.00
#
_symmetry.space_group_name_H-M   'P 1'
#
loop_
_entity.id
_entity.type
_entity.pdbx_description
1 polymer ?
#
loop_
_entity_poly.entity_id
_entity_poly.type
_entity_poly.pdbx_seq_one_letter_code
_entity_poly.pdbx_strand_id
1 'polypeptide(L)' 'MDQLVTVLLQRIDTLVPPHALNYDLEGLDTDQENDLLTRLKQAAPDVKFRILGRRDRVLVIRKK' A
#
# COMPACT_ATOMS: atom_id res chain seq x y z
N MET A 1 -4.06 12.26 -2.62
CA MET A 1 -4.26 10.79 -2.50
C MET A 1 -4.19 10.05 -3.81
N ASP A 2 -4.90 10.47 -4.87
CA ASP A 2 -4.92 9.72 -6.13
C ASP A 2 -3.52 9.48 -6.73
N GLN A 3 -2.66 10.49 -6.71
CA GLN A 3 -1.28 10.36 -7.19
C GLN A 3 -0.48 9.31 -6.40
N LEU A 4 -0.67 9.22 -5.08
CA LEU A 4 0.02 8.25 -4.22
C LEU A 4 -0.43 6.82 -4.57
N VAL A 5 -1.73 6.61 -4.75
CA VAL A 5 -2.30 5.31 -5.17
C VAL A 5 -1.70 4.89 -6.50
N THR A 6 -1.68 5.78 -7.49
CA THR A 6 -1.13 5.49 -8.83
C THR A 6 0.35 5.12 -8.76
N VAL A 7 1.16 5.89 -8.02
CA VAL A 7 2.60 5.60 -7.87
C VAL A 7 2.82 4.24 -7.20
N LEU A 8 2.06 3.92 -6.15
CA LEU A 8 2.16 2.63 -5.48
C LEU A 8 1.78 1.48 -6.41
N LEU A 9 0.67 1.59 -7.15
CA LEU A 9 0.24 0.55 -8.09
C LEU A 9 1.25 0.35 -9.23
N GLN A 10 1.74 1.42 -9.84
CA GLN A 10 2.79 1.32 -10.87
C GLN A 10 4.03 0.59 -10.34
N ARG A 11 4.44 0.91 -9.11
CA ARG A 11 5.60 0.25 -8.51
C ARG A 11 5.31 -1.23 -8.27
N ILE A 12 4.13 -1.57 -7.77
CA ILE A 12 3.69 -2.95 -7.52
C ILE A 12 3.65 -3.79 -8.80
N ASP A 13 3.20 -3.20 -9.90
CA ASP A 13 3.18 -3.88 -11.21
C ASP A 13 4.60 -4.25 -11.67
N THR A 14 5.57 -3.36 -11.43
CA THR A 14 6.98 -3.63 -11.74
C THR A 14 7.65 -4.64 -10.82
N LEU A 15 7.03 -5.00 -9.68
CA LEU A 15 7.60 -6.00 -8.76
C LEU A 15 7.43 -7.40 -9.33
N VAL A 16 8.53 -8.13 -9.40
CA VAL A 16 8.58 -9.55 -9.72
C VAL A 16 8.29 -10.36 -8.45
N PRO A 17 7.26 -11.23 -8.41
CA PRO A 17 6.99 -12.08 -7.26
C PRO A 17 8.09 -13.13 -7.03
N PRO A 18 8.40 -13.54 -5.79
CA PRO A 18 7.82 -13.03 -4.53
C PRO A 18 8.52 -11.75 -4.07
N HIS A 19 7.74 -10.71 -3.75
CA HIS A 19 8.30 -9.46 -3.26
C HIS A 19 7.55 -8.91 -2.04
N ALA A 20 8.30 -8.25 -1.14
CA ALA A 20 7.77 -7.52 0.00
C ALA A 20 8.33 -6.08 0.01
N LEU A 21 7.44 -5.09 -0.07
CA LEU A 21 7.77 -3.68 0.13
C LEU A 21 7.17 -3.18 1.44
N ASN A 22 7.92 -2.30 2.11
CA ASN A 22 7.40 -1.47 3.20
C ASN A 22 7.40 -0.03 2.70
N TYR A 23 6.27 0.65 2.86
CA TYR A 23 6.12 2.05 2.48
C TYR A 23 5.67 2.84 3.70
N ASP A 24 6.35 3.94 3.99
CA ASP A 24 5.99 4.80 5.09
C ASP A 24 4.74 5.62 4.72
N LEU A 25 3.76 5.64 5.63
CA LEU A 25 2.53 6.42 5.53
C LEU A 25 2.55 7.64 6.44
N GLU A 26 3.73 8.06 6.93
CA GLU A 26 3.89 9.28 7.70
C GLU A 26 3.17 10.48 7.04
N GLY A 27 2.36 11.19 7.83
CA GLY A 27 1.57 12.32 7.36
C GLY A 27 0.17 11.99 6.84
N LEU A 28 -0.20 10.71 6.72
CA LEU A 28 -1.58 10.31 6.45
C LEU A 28 -2.37 10.17 7.76
N ASP A 29 -3.61 10.66 7.76
CA ASP A 29 -4.56 10.39 8.84
C ASP A 29 -5.20 8.99 8.70
N THR A 30 -5.95 8.57 9.72
CA THR A 30 -6.57 7.24 9.76
C THR A 30 -7.61 7.01 8.64
N ASP A 31 -8.31 8.06 8.21
CA ASP A 31 -9.34 7.93 7.17
C ASP A 31 -8.69 7.80 5.80
N GLN A 32 -7.65 8.59 5.54
CA GLN A 32 -6.82 8.50 4.36
C GLN A 32 -6.13 7.15 4.24
N GLU A 33 -5.65 6.57 5.34
CA GLU A 33 -5.09 5.21 5.36
C GLU A 33 -6.10 4.14 4.95
N ASN A 34 -7.31 4.22 5.50
CA ASN A 34 -8.37 3.27 5.19
C ASN A 34 -8.82 3.40 3.73
N ASP A 35 -8.92 4.62 3.20
CA ASP A 35 -9.21 4.88 1.79
C ASP A 35 -8.09 4.32 0.89
N LEU A 36 -6.82 4.60 1.21
CA LEU A 36 -5.65 4.07 0.50
C LEU A 36 -5.69 2.55 0.45
N LEU A 37 -5.86 1.91 1.60
CA LEU A 37 -5.88 0.45 1.72
C LEU A 37 -7.04 -0.16 0.92
N THR A 38 -8.20 0.47 0.93
CA THR A 38 -9.39 0.01 0.21
C THR A 38 -9.15 0.07 -1.30
N ARG A 39 -8.66 1.20 -1.81
CA ARG A 39 -8.37 1.40 -3.23
C ARG A 39 -7.28 0.47 -3.74
N LEU A 40 -6.19 0.30 -2.98
CA LEU A 40 -5.10 -0.61 -3.35
C LEU A 40 -5.57 -2.07 -3.44
N LYS A 41 -6.38 -2.53 -2.48
CA LYS A 41 -6.96 -3.88 -2.50
C LYS A 41 -7.92 -4.09 -3.68
N GLN A 42 -8.69 -3.07 -4.05
CA GLN A 42 -9.59 -3.14 -5.20
C GLN A 42 -8.82 -3.19 -6.52
N ALA A 43 -7.74 -2.41 -6.65
CA ALA A 43 -6.95 -2.33 -7.88
C ALA A 43 -6.01 -3.53 -8.08
N ALA A 44 -5.44 -4.09 -7.01
CA ALA A 44 -4.50 -5.21 -7.06
C ALA A 44 -4.92 -6.34 -6.10
N PRO A 45 -5.98 -7.11 -6.42
CA PRO A 45 -6.52 -8.14 -5.53
C PRO A 45 -5.59 -9.34 -5.30
N ASP A 46 -4.61 -9.53 -6.18
CA ASP A 46 -3.53 -10.53 -6.10
C ASP A 46 -2.44 -10.15 -5.08
N VAL A 47 -2.40 -8.89 -4.66
CA VAL A 47 -1.40 -8.32 -3.74
C VAL A 47 -1.98 -8.19 -2.34
N LYS A 48 -1.22 -8.64 -1.33
CA LYS A 48 -1.60 -8.50 0.07
C LYS A 48 -1.09 -7.18 0.64
N PHE A 49 -2.01 -6.33 1.06
CA PHE A 49 -1.74 -5.07 1.74
C PHE A 49 -2.05 -5.15 3.23
N ARG A 50 -1.15 -4.65 4.09
CA ARG A 50 -1.34 -4.57 5.54
C ARG A 50 -0.67 -3.31 6.09
N ILE A 51 -1.39 -2.53 6.88
CA ILE A 51 -0.82 -1.41 7.64
C ILE A 51 -0.34 -1.94 9.00
N LEU A 52 0.89 -1.61 9.39
CA LEU A 52 1.48 -1.92 10.69
C LEU A 52 1.76 -0.61 11.45
N GLY A 53 1.59 -0.65 12.78
CA GLY A 53 1.98 0.44 13.68
C GLY A 53 0.91 1.53 13.86
N ARG A 54 0.67 1.94 15.12
CA ARG A 54 -0.14 3.14 15.45
C ARG A 54 0.69 4.45 15.40
N ARG A 55 2.02 4.34 15.49
CA ARG A 55 2.99 5.46 15.51
C ARG A 55 3.80 5.52 14.22
N ASP A 56 4.49 4.43 13.88
CA ASP A 56 5.18 4.26 12.60
C ASP A 56 4.22 3.56 11.64
N ARG A 57 3.36 4.34 10.99
CA ARG A 57 2.31 3.85 10.09
C ARG A 57 2.96 3.33 8.82
N VAL A 58 3.15 2.02 8.70
CA VAL A 58 3.86 1.40 7.57
C VAL A 58 2.91 0.52 6.76
N LEU A 59 2.77 0.81 5.47
CA LEU A 59 2.11 -0.06 4.51
C LEU A 59 3.05 -1.17 4.05
N VAL A 60 2.74 -2.39 4.44
CA VAL A 60 3.39 -3.59 3.95
C VAL A 60 2.63 -4.12 2.74
N ILE A 61 3.35 -4.28 1.64
CA ILE A 61 2.85 -4.81 0.37
C ILE A 61 3.53 -6.13 0.10
N ARG A 62 2.77 -7.21 -0.12
CA ARG A 62 3.30 -8.53 -0.45
C ARG A 62 2.65 -9.07 -1.72
N LYS A 63 3.46 -9.22 -2.78
CA LYS A 63 3.05 -9.82 -4.05
C LYS A 63 3.53 -11.27 -4.09
N LYS A 64 2.60 -12.20 -4.29
CA LYS A 64 2.85 -13.65 -4.30
C LYS A 64 3.06 -14.18 -5.70
#